data_AF-A0A1X7TVV9-F1
#
_entry.id   AF-A0A1X7TVV9-F1
#
_cell.length_a   1.000
_cell.length_b   1.000
_cell.length_c   1.000
_cell.angle_alpha   90.00
_cell.angle_beta   90.00
_cell.angle_gamma   90.00
#
_symmetry.space_group_name_H-M   'P 1'
#
loop_
_entity.id
_entity.type
_entity.pdbx_description
1 polymer ?
#
loop_
_entity_poly.entity_id
_entity_poly.type
_entity_poly.pdbx_seq_one_letter_code
_entity_poly.pdbx_strand_id
1 'polypeptide(L)'
;MMLQLVLALLFLLDLSVAEQCKVDLKTSCIATCSNDTTIDISSLFEYPLNISSYYSYLWSPCSPITCRQGDPYNIAVCQKADQYYNCGEYRDPVYILQQRDPFMFRIEYPNGDDWRISIFTFTVTEEEPQTKITFLTEDPGLQYNFQVTGKCIGQPRCK
;
A
#
# COMPACT_ATOMS: atom_id res chain seq x y z
N MET A 1 -5.49 37.62 38.62
CA MET A 1 -5.99 36.38 38.00
C MET A 1 -5.79 36.45 36.48
N MET A 2 -4.56 36.35 35.99
CA MET A 2 -4.23 36.31 34.55
C MET A 2 -2.92 35.53 34.37
N LEU A 3 -2.85 34.32 34.93
CA LEU A 3 -1.67 33.48 34.83
C LEU A 3 -2.02 31.99 34.71
N GLN A 4 -3.10 31.69 33.97
CA GLN A 4 -3.55 30.32 33.72
C GLN A 4 -3.92 30.05 32.25
N LEU A 5 -3.76 31.02 31.34
CA LEU A 5 -4.19 30.85 29.94
C LEU A 5 -3.06 30.52 28.96
N VAL A 6 -1.79 30.50 29.38
CA VAL A 6 -0.64 30.27 28.47
C VAL A 6 -0.22 28.79 28.41
N LEU A 7 -0.70 27.93 29.32
CA LEU A 7 -0.34 26.51 29.34
C LEU A 7 -1.18 25.62 28.41
N ALA A 8 -2.30 26.12 27.86
CA ALA A 8 -3.22 25.32 27.06
C ALA A 8 -2.90 25.29 25.55
N LEU A 9 -1.91 26.07 25.08
CA LEU A 9 -1.57 26.17 23.65
C LEU A 9 -0.37 25.31 23.22
N LEU A 10 0.22 24.51 24.12
CA LEU A 10 1.32 23.58 23.79
C LEU A 10 0.85 22.16 23.46
N PHE A 11 -0.46 21.89 23.47
CA PHE A 11 -1.05 20.67 22.90
C PHE A 11 -1.44 20.88 21.43
N LEU A 12 -0.70 21.71 20.70
CA LEU A 12 -0.85 21.86 19.26
C LEU A 12 -0.28 20.63 18.57
N LEU A 13 -1.19 19.70 18.26
CA LEU A 13 -1.31 19.08 16.94
C LEU A 13 -0.07 18.32 16.45
N ASP A 14 0.10 17.07 16.92
CA ASP A 14 0.54 16.01 16.02
C ASP A 14 -0.58 15.75 15.01
N LEU A 15 -0.80 16.71 14.09
CA LEU A 15 -1.48 16.43 12.85
C LEU A 15 -0.56 15.46 12.12
N SER A 16 -0.87 14.16 12.17
CA SER A 16 -0.25 13.18 11.30
C SER A 16 -0.63 13.54 9.87
N VAL A 17 0.16 14.40 9.24
CA VAL A 17 -0.02 14.74 7.84
C VAL A 17 0.37 13.49 7.05
N ALA A 18 -0.59 12.93 6.31
CA ALA A 18 -0.30 11.88 5.35
C ALA A 18 0.76 12.39 4.38
N GLU A 19 1.85 11.66 4.23
CA GLU A 19 3.01 12.08 3.45
C GLU A 19 3.21 11.15 2.27
N GLN A 20 3.35 11.71 1.07
CA GLN A 20 3.76 10.95 -0.10
C GLN A 20 5.26 10.64 -0.06
N CYS A 21 5.60 9.37 -0.17
CA CYS A 21 6.98 8.88 -0.16
C CYS A 21 7.55 8.82 -1.58
N LYS A 22 8.88 8.90 -1.69
CA LYS A 22 9.60 8.74 -2.95
C LYS A 22 9.91 7.27 -3.19
N VAL A 23 9.38 6.71 -4.28
CA VAL A 23 9.64 5.33 -4.70
C VAL A 23 11.07 5.18 -5.25
N ASP A 24 11.72 4.06 -4.95
CA ASP A 24 13.04 3.73 -5.48
C ASP A 24 13.00 3.48 -7.00
N LEU A 25 13.97 4.02 -7.73
CA LEU A 25 13.98 3.96 -9.20
C LEU A 25 14.35 2.58 -9.75
N LYS A 26 14.94 1.70 -8.94
CA LYS A 26 15.31 0.33 -9.32
C LYS A 26 14.22 -0.67 -8.96
N THR A 27 13.34 -0.34 -8.00
CA THR A 27 12.27 -1.22 -7.56
C THR A 27 11.09 -0.45 -6.97
N SER A 28 9.88 -0.79 -7.42
CA SER A 28 8.64 -0.25 -6.85
C SER A 28 8.29 -0.79 -5.45
N CYS A 29 9.09 -1.70 -4.87
CA CYS A 29 8.87 -2.27 -3.54
C CYS A 29 9.48 -1.47 -2.38
N ILE A 30 10.29 -0.45 -2.69
CA ILE A 30 10.97 0.35 -1.68
C ILE A 30 10.57 1.80 -1.89
N ALA A 31 10.19 2.47 -0.81
CA ALA A 31 9.92 3.90 -0.81
C ALA A 31 10.54 4.57 0.41
N THR A 32 11.04 5.78 0.23
CA THR A 32 11.61 6.61 1.30
C THR A 32 10.72 7.82 1.54
N CYS A 33 10.20 7.96 2.76
CA CYS A 33 9.43 9.10 3.23
C CYS A 33 10.32 10.07 4.03
N SER A 34 9.76 11.12 4.62
CA SER A 34 10.50 12.09 5.44
C SER A 34 11.22 11.43 6.61
N ASN A 35 12.27 12.10 7.06
CA ASN A 35 13.15 11.65 8.14
C ASN A 35 13.78 10.27 7.84
N ASP A 36 14.07 10.00 6.58
CA ASP A 36 14.69 8.76 6.09
C ASP A 36 13.92 7.50 6.51
N THR A 37 12.59 7.62 6.63
CA THR A 37 11.71 6.47 6.92
C THR A 37 11.60 5.63 5.65
N THR A 38 12.28 4.49 5.60
CA THR A 38 12.19 3.55 4.49
C THR A 38 11.10 2.51 4.74
N ILE A 39 10.17 2.42 3.79
CA ILE A 39 9.22 1.32 3.65
C ILE A 39 9.84 0.32 2.67
N ASP A 40 10.00 -0.92 3.09
CA ASP A 40 10.49 -2.01 2.24
C ASP A 40 9.56 -3.22 2.34
N ILE A 41 8.79 -3.44 1.28
CA ILE A 41 7.85 -4.57 1.21
C ILE A 41 8.42 -5.76 0.44
N SER A 42 9.68 -5.71 -0.01
CA SER A 42 10.24 -6.68 -0.96
C SER A 42 10.25 -8.13 -0.47
N SER A 43 10.26 -8.34 0.85
CA SER A 43 10.32 -9.65 1.48
C SER A 43 9.06 -10.03 2.26
N LEU A 44 7.95 -9.28 2.14
CA LEU A 44 6.73 -9.60 2.89
C LEU A 44 6.05 -10.87 2.40
N PHE A 45 6.11 -11.11 1.10
CA PHE A 45 5.52 -12.26 0.44
C PHE A 45 6.45 -12.76 -0.66
N GLU A 46 6.21 -13.98 -1.12
CA GLU A 46 6.74 -14.44 -2.40
C GLU A 46 5.89 -13.83 -3.52
N TYR A 47 6.43 -12.81 -4.20
CA TYR A 47 5.77 -12.14 -5.31
C TYR A 47 6.03 -12.85 -6.65
N PRO A 48 5.08 -12.84 -7.60
CA PRO A 48 3.74 -12.27 -7.49
C PRO A 48 2.82 -13.11 -6.59
N LEU A 49 1.98 -12.45 -5.79
CA LEU A 49 1.10 -13.07 -4.81
C LEU A 49 -0.32 -13.23 -5.37
N ASN A 50 -0.88 -14.44 -5.25
CA ASN A 50 -2.29 -14.68 -5.52
C ASN A 50 -3.15 -14.34 -4.28
N ILE A 51 -4.17 -13.50 -4.47
CA ILE A 51 -5.14 -13.11 -3.44
C ILE A 51 -6.51 -13.64 -3.87
N SER A 52 -7.00 -14.64 -3.13
CA SER A 52 -8.31 -15.24 -3.39
C SER A 52 -9.40 -14.49 -2.62
N SER A 53 -10.41 -14.02 -3.35
CA SER A 53 -11.62 -13.38 -2.81
C SER A 53 -12.82 -13.88 -3.62
N TYR A 54 -13.86 -13.06 -3.80
CA TYR A 54 -14.93 -13.29 -4.77
C TYR A 54 -14.38 -13.46 -6.21
N TYR A 55 -13.30 -12.75 -6.52
CA TYR A 55 -12.47 -12.93 -7.71
C TYR A 55 -11.03 -13.28 -7.32
N SER A 56 -10.23 -13.74 -8.28
CA SER A 56 -8.80 -13.97 -8.08
C SER A 56 -8.03 -12.72 -8.47
N TYR A 57 -7.10 -12.29 -7.63
CA TYR A 57 -6.18 -11.20 -7.92
C TYR A 57 -4.73 -11.68 -7.90
N LEU A 58 -3.90 -11.14 -8.78
CA LEU A 58 -2.45 -11.35 -8.78
C LEU A 58 -1.78 -10.01 -8.53
N TRP A 59 -0.98 -9.90 -7.48
CA TRP A 59 -0.31 -8.67 -7.08
C TRP A 59 1.21 -8.82 -7.08
N SER A 60 1.90 -7.90 -7.76
CA SER A 60 3.35 -7.86 -7.89
C SER A 60 3.88 -6.43 -7.72
N PRO A 61 4.27 -6.04 -6.50
CA PRO A 61 4.79 -4.70 -6.23
C PRO A 61 6.26 -4.51 -6.66
N CYS A 62 7.04 -5.59 -6.77
CA CYS A 62 8.50 -5.48 -7.00
C CYS A 62 8.89 -5.62 -8.46
N SER A 63 8.06 -6.29 -9.26
CA SER A 63 8.31 -6.50 -10.68
C SER A 63 7.01 -6.39 -11.46
N PRO A 64 7.02 -5.81 -12.68
CA PRO A 64 5.84 -5.75 -13.50
C PRO A 64 5.41 -7.16 -13.92
N ILE A 65 4.10 -7.33 -14.11
CA ILE A 65 3.47 -8.54 -14.62
C ILE A 65 2.60 -8.22 -15.84
N THR A 66 2.04 -9.27 -16.44
CA THR A 66 0.99 -9.21 -17.47
C THR A 66 -0.23 -9.99 -16.99
N CYS A 67 -1.45 -9.49 -17.20
CA CYS A 67 -2.65 -10.22 -16.82
C CYS A 67 -3.00 -11.32 -17.83
N ARG A 68 -2.75 -11.06 -19.11
CA ARG A 68 -2.88 -12.02 -20.21
C ARG A 68 -1.73 -11.89 -21.19
N GLN A 69 -1.53 -12.92 -22.00
CA GLN A 69 -0.55 -12.88 -23.08
C GLN A 69 -0.87 -11.75 -24.06
N GLY A 70 0.11 -10.89 -24.34
CA GLY A 70 -0.04 -9.74 -25.23
C GLY A 70 -0.34 -8.41 -24.54
N ASP A 71 -0.60 -8.42 -23.22
CA ASP A 71 -0.69 -7.17 -22.46
C ASP A 71 0.66 -6.46 -22.35
N PRO A 72 0.67 -5.14 -22.11
CA PRO A 72 1.88 -4.43 -21.70
C PRO A 72 2.48 -5.05 -20.42
N TYR A 73 3.80 -5.24 -20.41
CA TYR A 73 4.55 -5.69 -19.23
C TYR A 73 4.78 -4.52 -18.26
N ASN A 74 3.69 -3.99 -17.69
CA ASN A 74 3.67 -2.82 -16.81
C ASN A 74 2.55 -2.89 -15.74
N ILE A 75 2.07 -4.08 -15.39
CA ILE A 75 0.92 -4.22 -14.47
C ILE A 75 1.44 -4.60 -13.09
N ALA A 76 0.89 -4.01 -12.03
CA ALA A 76 1.15 -4.45 -10.64
C ALA A 76 0.01 -5.31 -10.10
N VAL A 77 -1.23 -5.06 -10.55
CA VAL A 77 -2.40 -5.76 -10.05
C VAL A 77 -3.27 -6.25 -11.20
N CYS A 78 -3.47 -7.56 -11.26
CA CYS A 78 -4.40 -8.18 -12.17
C CYS A 78 -5.61 -8.71 -11.41
N GLN A 79 -6.80 -8.54 -11.99
CA GLN A 79 -8.00 -9.25 -11.55
C GLN A 79 -8.40 -10.26 -12.61
N LYS A 80 -8.77 -11.47 -12.18
CA LYS A 80 -9.46 -12.46 -12.98
C LYS A 80 -10.89 -12.61 -12.48
N ALA A 81 -11.81 -11.93 -13.16
CA ALA A 81 -13.25 -12.08 -13.01
C ALA A 81 -13.79 -12.93 -14.19
N ASP A 82 -14.68 -12.40 -15.00
CA ASP A 82 -15.10 -13.00 -16.27
C ASP A 82 -13.92 -13.03 -17.28
N GLN A 83 -13.20 -11.91 -17.39
CA GLN A 83 -11.96 -11.76 -18.13
C GLN A 83 -10.83 -11.25 -17.23
N TYR A 84 -9.65 -11.02 -17.82
CA TYR A 84 -8.53 -10.40 -17.13
C TYR A 84 -8.62 -8.89 -17.27
N TYR A 85 -8.45 -8.19 -16.15
CA TYR A 85 -8.39 -6.72 -16.10
C TYR A 85 -7.07 -6.28 -15.46
N ASN A 86 -6.48 -5.23 -16.02
CA ASN A 86 -5.45 -4.44 -15.34
C ASN A 86 -6.14 -3.57 -14.27
N CYS A 87 -5.84 -3.83 -13.00
CA CYS A 87 -6.41 -3.11 -11.86
C CYS A 87 -5.43 -2.11 -11.24
N GLY A 88 -4.29 -1.87 -11.88
CA GLY A 88 -3.30 -0.91 -11.43
C GLY A 88 -1.93 -1.17 -12.06
N GLU A 89 -1.31 -0.12 -12.57
CA GLU A 89 0.01 -0.20 -13.19
C GLU A 89 1.13 -0.30 -12.16
N TYR A 90 2.20 -0.97 -12.57
CA TYR A 90 3.46 -1.06 -11.82
C TYR A 90 4.22 0.26 -11.81
N ARG A 91 4.04 1.08 -12.86
CA ARG A 91 4.72 2.35 -13.02
C ARG A 91 4.09 3.42 -12.14
N ASP A 92 4.96 4.19 -11.48
CA ASP A 92 4.61 5.34 -10.66
C ASP A 92 3.59 5.04 -9.53
N PRO A 93 3.79 3.98 -8.72
CA PRO A 93 2.91 3.72 -7.59
C PRO A 93 3.04 4.83 -6.55
N VAL A 94 1.94 5.13 -5.86
CA VAL A 94 1.91 6.22 -4.87
C VAL A 94 1.97 5.62 -3.46
N TYR A 95 3.12 5.74 -2.83
CA TYR A 95 3.30 5.38 -1.42
C TYR A 95 2.93 6.55 -0.53
N ILE A 96 2.09 6.32 0.47
CA ILE A 96 1.64 7.33 1.41
C ILE A 96 1.80 6.81 2.84
N LEU A 97 2.71 7.41 3.59
CA LEU A 97 2.85 7.18 5.02
C LEU A 97 1.74 7.94 5.76
N GLN A 98 0.85 7.21 6.41
CA GLN A 98 -0.31 7.79 7.11
C GLN A 98 0.01 8.06 8.58
N GLN A 99 0.71 7.11 9.22
CA GLN A 99 1.02 7.16 10.64
C GLN A 99 2.30 6.37 10.94
N ARG A 100 3.10 6.81 11.93
CA ARG A 100 4.32 6.11 12.36
C ARG A 100 4.12 5.19 13.57
N ASP A 101 3.14 5.49 14.41
CA ASP A 101 2.81 4.69 15.60
C ASP A 101 1.28 4.74 15.90
N PRO A 102 0.54 3.63 15.69
CA PRO A 102 0.99 2.42 15.00
C PRO A 102 1.42 2.73 13.56
N PHE A 103 2.40 1.98 13.05
CA PHE A 103 2.91 2.21 11.71
C PHE A 103 1.86 1.82 10.67
N MET A 104 1.46 2.79 9.84
CA MET A 104 0.43 2.65 8.83
C MET A 104 0.84 3.41 7.57
N PHE A 105 0.76 2.72 6.44
CA PHE A 105 0.97 3.33 5.13
C PHE A 105 0.05 2.68 4.10
N ARG A 106 -0.09 3.31 2.94
CA ARG A 106 -0.81 2.73 1.81
C ARG A 106 -0.01 2.84 0.53
N ILE A 107 -0.29 1.96 -0.41
CA ILE A 107 0.21 2.00 -1.77
C ILE A 107 -0.98 2.06 -2.72
N GLU A 108 -0.99 3.04 -3.61
CA GLU A 108 -1.96 3.15 -4.69
C GLU A 108 -1.28 2.78 -6.02
N TYR A 109 -1.95 1.91 -6.79
CA TYR A 109 -1.56 1.54 -8.14
C TYR A 109 -2.60 2.11 -9.11
N PRO A 110 -2.35 3.31 -9.68
CA PRO A 110 -3.29 3.96 -10.59
C PRO A 110 -3.23 3.39 -12.01
N ASN A 111 -4.03 3.96 -12.91
CA ASN A 111 -3.96 3.75 -14.37
C ASN A 111 -4.28 2.33 -14.87
N GLY A 112 -5.10 1.58 -14.12
CA GLY A 112 -5.70 0.34 -14.64
C GLY A 112 -6.67 0.59 -15.80
N ASP A 113 -7.16 -0.51 -16.40
CA ASP A 113 -8.17 -0.48 -17.46
C ASP A 113 -9.40 0.31 -16.98
N ASP A 114 -10.00 1.13 -17.84
CA ASP A 114 -11.18 1.97 -17.52
C ASP A 114 -11.04 2.79 -16.21
N TRP A 115 -9.85 3.29 -15.91
CA TRP A 115 -9.54 4.07 -14.68
C TRP A 115 -9.55 3.27 -13.38
N ARG A 116 -9.37 1.95 -13.47
CA ARG A 116 -9.22 1.09 -12.29
C ARG A 116 -8.00 1.48 -11.45
N ILE A 117 -8.16 1.43 -10.13
CA ILE A 117 -7.11 1.71 -9.15
C ILE A 117 -7.14 0.64 -8.06
N SER A 118 -5.99 0.12 -7.67
CA SER A 118 -5.87 -0.76 -6.51
C SER A 118 -5.17 -0.06 -5.36
N ILE A 119 -5.74 -0.17 -4.16
CA ILE A 119 -5.23 0.44 -2.94
C ILE A 119 -4.93 -0.66 -1.94
N PHE A 120 -3.68 -0.71 -1.48
CA PHE A 120 -3.23 -1.62 -0.42
C PHE A 120 -2.90 -0.80 0.81
N THR A 121 -3.67 -0.97 1.88
CA THR A 121 -3.43 -0.34 3.18
C THR A 121 -2.69 -1.32 4.08
N PHE A 122 -1.58 -0.90 4.66
CA PHE A 122 -0.74 -1.71 5.53
C PHE A 122 -0.82 -1.16 6.95
N THR A 123 -1.15 -2.03 7.91
CA THR A 123 -1.27 -1.66 9.32
C THR A 123 -0.49 -2.63 10.20
N VAL A 124 0.43 -2.12 11.03
CA VAL A 124 1.08 -2.93 12.05
C VAL A 124 0.07 -3.35 13.10
N THR A 125 0.07 -4.63 13.45
CA THR A 125 -0.70 -5.18 14.58
C THR A 125 0.15 -6.20 15.34
N GLU A 126 0.07 -6.18 16.67
CA GLU A 126 0.74 -7.16 17.53
C GLU A 126 -0.04 -8.49 17.63
N GLU A 127 -1.31 -8.50 17.20
CA GLU A 127 -2.17 -9.69 17.28
C GLU A 127 -1.90 -10.69 16.15
N GLU A 128 -1.34 -10.23 15.03
CA GLU A 128 -1.06 -11.07 13.86
C GLU A 128 0.46 -11.20 13.65
N PRO A 129 1.10 -12.29 14.15
CA PRO A 129 2.54 -12.47 14.02
C PRO A 129 3.00 -12.70 12.58
N GLN A 130 2.09 -13.18 11.72
CA GLN A 130 2.35 -13.39 10.30
C GLN A 130 1.65 -12.32 9.47
N THR A 131 2.33 -11.88 8.41
CA THR A 131 1.76 -10.92 7.47
C THR A 131 0.65 -11.58 6.67
N LYS A 132 -0.52 -10.96 6.67
CA LYS A 132 -1.73 -11.41 5.99
C LYS A 132 -2.21 -10.31 5.05
N ILE A 133 -2.80 -10.73 3.94
CA ILE A 133 -3.52 -9.85 3.03
C ILE A 133 -4.99 -10.26 2.93
N THR A 134 -5.88 -9.29 2.94
CA THR A 134 -7.33 -9.48 2.85
C THR A 134 -7.92 -8.49 1.85
N PHE A 135 -8.73 -8.98 0.94
CA PHE A 135 -9.57 -8.11 0.11
C PHE A 135 -10.72 -7.56 0.97
N LEU A 136 -10.92 -6.25 0.96
CA LEU A 136 -11.97 -5.60 1.75
C LEU A 136 -13.22 -5.36 0.90
N THR A 137 -13.09 -4.50 -0.11
CA THR A 137 -14.21 -3.98 -0.90
C THR A 137 -13.77 -3.60 -2.29
N GLU A 138 -14.75 -3.50 -3.19
CA GLU A 138 -14.59 -2.94 -4.52
C GLU A 138 -15.66 -1.86 -4.74
N ASP A 139 -15.27 -0.73 -5.33
CA ASP A 139 -16.18 0.11 -6.09
C ASP A 139 -16.18 -0.42 -7.53
N PRO A 140 -17.28 -1.04 -8.01
CA PRO A 140 -17.29 -1.87 -9.21
C PRO A 140 -16.62 -1.23 -10.41
N GLY A 141 -15.54 -1.87 -10.89
CA GLY A 141 -14.80 -1.41 -12.07
C GLY A 141 -13.98 -0.13 -11.88
N LEU A 142 -13.82 0.37 -10.65
CA LEU A 142 -13.10 1.61 -10.36
C LEU A 142 -12.03 1.44 -9.27
N GLN A 143 -12.37 0.93 -8.09
CA GLN A 143 -11.43 0.93 -6.96
C GLN A 143 -11.43 -0.41 -6.23
N TYR A 144 -10.27 -1.00 -6.02
CA TYR A 144 -10.09 -2.27 -5.30
C TYR A 144 -9.29 -2.04 -4.02
N ASN A 145 -9.87 -2.39 -2.87
CA ASN A 145 -9.27 -2.12 -1.56
C ASN A 145 -8.79 -3.41 -0.90
N PHE A 146 -7.51 -3.44 -0.55
CA PHE A 146 -6.83 -4.52 0.14
C PHE A 146 -6.29 -4.02 1.48
N GLN A 147 -6.35 -4.88 2.48
CA GLN A 147 -5.71 -4.67 3.78
C GLN A 147 -4.59 -5.68 3.95
N VAL A 148 -3.41 -5.17 4.28
CA VAL A 148 -2.26 -5.93 4.73
C VAL A 148 -2.08 -5.66 6.22
N THR A 149 -2.00 -6.72 7.00
CA THR A 149 -1.81 -6.67 8.45
C THR A 149 -0.69 -7.61 8.85
N GLY A 150 -0.01 -7.28 9.94
CA GLY A 150 1.01 -8.13 10.51
C GLY A 150 1.95 -7.34 11.41
N LYS A 151 2.77 -8.06 12.17
CA LYS A 151 3.79 -7.42 13.00
C LYS A 151 4.90 -6.76 12.18
N CYS A 152 5.29 -7.36 11.06
CA CYS A 152 6.30 -6.83 10.14
C CYS A 152 5.72 -6.65 8.74
N ILE A 153 5.37 -5.40 8.39
CA ILE A 153 4.74 -5.02 7.12
C ILE A 153 5.60 -4.07 6.29
N GLY A 154 6.91 -4.03 6.57
CA GLY A 154 7.88 -3.23 5.82
C GLY A 154 8.29 -1.93 6.50
N GLN A 155 7.90 -1.71 7.76
CA GLN A 155 8.37 -0.57 8.56
C GLN A 155 9.86 -0.67 8.91
N PRO A 156 10.53 0.47 9.19
CA PRO A 156 11.91 0.46 9.65
C PRO A 156 12.08 -0.36 10.94
N ARG A 157 13.18 -1.12 11.02
CA ARG A 157 13.61 -1.83 12.23
C ARG A 157 12.59 -2.84 12.79
N CYS A 158 11.83 -3.52 11.92
CA CYS A 158 11.05 -4.66 12.40
C CYS A 158 11.97 -5.76 12.96
N LYS A 159 11.60 -6.33 14.10
CA LYS A 159 12.30 -7.41 14.80
C LYS A 159 11.32 -8.48 15.25
#